data_AF-A0A3P6A4S4-F1
#
_entry.id   AF-A0A3P6A4S4-F1
#
_cell.length_a   1.000
_cell.length_b   1.000
_cell.length_c   1.000
_cell.angle_alpha   90.00
_cell.angle_beta   90.00
_cell.angle_gamma   90.00
#
_symmetry.space_group_name_H-M   'P 1'
#
loop_
_entity.id
_entity.type
_entity.pdbx_description
1 polymer ?
#
loop_
_entity_poly.entity_id
_entity_poly.type
_entity_poly.pdbx_seq_one_letter_code
_entity_poly.pdbx_strand_id
1 'polypeptide(L)'
;MTASKDGASSFTNISVEEHFSVSQSTSGGQFVGPTEEISTAADALIGRSATLTEALKAAAINVGHKPVETTDLAAIKELEARATGGKIESGDSVTSMANEAVARNKKIGKEDDKKIRLRDIVAEIDVKVTRDRSVTSEDAEAVVQAELNHSPYNHVIPGGVAESVAAAYKLNRSPSM
;
A
#
# COMPACT_ATOMS: atom_id res chain seq x y z
N MET A 1 46.21 11.77 20.22
CA MET A 1 45.83 13.15 19.85
C MET A 1 45.43 13.16 18.39
N THR A 2 44.21 13.62 18.11
CA THR A 2 43.67 14.23 16.86
C THR A 2 43.83 13.45 15.54
N ALA A 3 42.80 12.79 14.99
CA ALA A 3 41.57 13.26 14.35
C ALA A 3 41.72 13.84 12.92
N SER A 4 40.81 13.40 12.04
CA SER A 4 40.37 13.98 10.73
C SER A 4 41.02 13.40 9.46
N LYS A 5 40.32 13.19 8.33
CA LYS A 5 38.89 13.16 7.98
C LYS A 5 38.78 12.64 6.53
N ASP A 6 37.62 12.10 6.24
CA ASP A 6 37.13 11.44 5.02
C ASP A 6 37.51 12.08 3.67
N GLY A 7 37.90 11.23 2.71
CA GLY A 7 37.97 11.53 1.28
C GLY A 7 36.76 10.93 0.57
N ALA A 8 35.82 11.80 0.18
CA ALA A 8 34.50 11.46 -0.33
C ALA A 8 34.52 10.71 -1.67
N SER A 9 33.71 9.65 -1.73
CA SER A 9 33.29 8.95 -2.94
C SER A 9 32.44 9.86 -3.83
N SER A 10 32.74 9.83 -5.13
CA SER A 10 32.02 10.52 -6.19
C SER A 10 30.56 10.08 -6.28
N PHE A 11 29.63 11.00 -6.01
CA PHE A 11 28.22 10.85 -6.38
C PHE A 11 27.93 11.76 -7.57
N THR A 12 27.65 11.16 -8.72
CA THR A 12 27.04 11.87 -9.85
C THR A 12 25.64 12.30 -9.42
N ASN A 13 25.49 13.58 -9.07
CA ASN A 13 24.19 14.21 -8.90
C ASN A 13 23.52 14.26 -10.28
N ILE A 14 22.52 13.39 -10.50
CA ILE A 14 21.53 13.61 -11.54
C ILE A 14 20.64 14.73 -11.01
N SER A 15 20.89 15.95 -11.47
CA SER A 15 19.92 17.05 -11.37
C SER A 15 18.76 16.69 -12.30
N VAL A 16 17.60 16.39 -11.72
CA VAL A 16 16.36 16.41 -12.48
C VAL A 16 16.00 17.88 -12.61
N GLU A 17 16.43 18.50 -13.71
CA GLU A 17 15.93 19.82 -14.11
C GLU A 17 14.42 19.69 -14.35
N GLU A 18 13.63 20.22 -13.42
CA GLU A 18 12.21 20.47 -13.62
C GLU A 18 12.08 21.57 -14.69
N HIS A 19 11.97 21.15 -15.96
CA HIS A 19 11.61 22.06 -17.05
C HIS A 19 10.11 22.36 -16.99
N PHE A 20 9.66 23.14 -16.01
CA PHE A 20 8.38 23.85 -16.10
C PHE A 20 8.65 25.30 -16.50
N SER A 21 8.80 25.51 -17.81
CA SER A 21 8.88 26.87 -18.38
C SER A 21 7.49 27.50 -18.43
N VAL A 22 7.10 28.23 -17.37
CA VAL A 22 6.03 29.22 -17.46
C VAL A 22 6.66 30.54 -17.89
N SER A 23 6.47 30.89 -19.17
CA SER A 23 6.74 32.23 -19.67
C SER A 23 5.67 33.18 -19.13
N GLN A 24 5.98 33.92 -18.07
CA GLN A 24 5.15 35.06 -17.65
C GLN A 24 5.52 36.29 -18.47
N SER A 25 4.66 36.69 -19.41
CA SER A 25 4.64 38.06 -19.91
C SER A 25 3.86 38.91 -18.92
N THR A 26 4.56 39.82 -18.24
CA THR A 26 3.99 40.76 -17.28
C THR A 26 3.43 41.99 -17.99
N SER A 27 2.11 42.17 -17.94
CA SER A 27 1.52 43.52 -17.98
C SER A 27 0.26 43.58 -17.12
N GLY A 28 0.43 44.11 -15.89
CA GLY A 28 -0.60 44.78 -15.09
C GLY A 28 -1.81 43.95 -14.62
N GLY A 29 -1.81 43.53 -13.36
CA GLY A 29 -3.06 43.15 -12.67
C GLY A 29 -2.89 42.10 -11.57
N GLN A 30 -2.96 42.55 -10.33
CA GLN A 30 -3.42 41.85 -9.11
C GLN A 30 -2.85 40.44 -8.80
N PHE A 31 -2.00 40.38 -7.77
CA PHE A 31 -1.62 39.13 -7.11
C PHE A 31 -2.86 38.52 -6.43
N VAL A 32 -3.53 37.60 -7.13
CA VAL A 32 -4.44 36.64 -6.53
C VAL A 32 -3.55 35.51 -6.02
N GLY A 33 -3.54 35.26 -4.71
CA GLY A 33 -2.79 34.15 -4.12
C GLY A 33 -3.19 32.83 -4.77
N PRO A 34 -2.34 31.77 -4.71
CA PRO A 34 -2.67 30.50 -5.32
C PRO A 34 -4.00 30.01 -4.75
N THR A 35 -5.03 29.99 -5.59
CA THR A 35 -6.19 29.14 -5.34
C THR A 35 -5.62 27.74 -5.30
N GLU A 36 -5.79 27.01 -4.20
CA GLU A 36 -5.45 25.60 -4.16
C GLU A 36 -6.33 24.92 -5.20
N GLU A 37 -5.82 24.77 -6.42
CA GLU A 37 -6.50 24.04 -7.48
C GLU A 37 -6.52 22.58 -7.06
N ILE A 38 -7.62 22.20 -6.43
CA ILE A 38 -7.92 20.82 -6.10
C ILE A 38 -7.88 20.08 -7.43
N SER A 39 -6.86 19.24 -7.63
CA SER A 39 -6.70 18.48 -8.87
C SER A 39 -7.99 17.68 -9.15
N THR A 40 -8.35 17.51 -10.42
CA THR A 40 -9.53 16.71 -10.83
C THR A 40 -9.54 15.33 -10.18
N ALA A 41 -8.37 14.74 -9.92
CA ALA A 41 -8.26 13.47 -9.20
C ALA A 41 -8.65 13.57 -7.72
N ALA A 42 -8.30 14.66 -7.05
CA ALA A 42 -8.68 14.94 -5.66
C ALA A 42 -10.17 15.27 -5.53
N ASP A 43 -10.75 16.00 -6.50
CA ASP A 43 -12.19 16.26 -6.56
C ASP A 43 -13.00 14.96 -6.73
N ALA A 44 -12.53 14.04 -7.57
CA ALA A 44 -13.14 12.71 -7.75
C ALA A 44 -13.09 11.80 -6.50
N LEU A 45 -12.28 12.17 -5.49
CA LEU A 45 -12.18 11.46 -4.21
C LEU A 45 -13.11 12.04 -3.13
N ILE A 46 -13.68 13.24 -3.34
CA ILE A 46 -14.58 13.89 -2.38
C ILE A 46 -15.83 13.02 -2.17
N GLY A 47 -16.13 12.71 -0.90
CA GLY A 47 -17.27 11.88 -0.53
C GLY A 47 -17.12 10.38 -0.82
N ARG A 48 -15.97 9.92 -1.37
CA ARG A 48 -15.67 8.51 -1.53
C ARG A 48 -14.96 7.95 -0.29
N SER A 49 -15.37 6.76 0.14
CA SER A 49 -14.63 5.96 1.12
C SER A 49 -13.65 5.01 0.43
N ALA A 50 -12.45 4.86 0.98
CA ALA A 50 -11.51 3.81 0.63
C ALA A 50 -12.02 2.44 1.09
N THR A 51 -11.85 1.41 0.25
CA THR A 51 -12.29 0.03 0.50
C THR A 51 -11.14 -0.90 0.91
N LEU A 52 -11.48 -2.11 1.36
CA LEU A 52 -10.51 -3.12 1.79
C LEU A 52 -9.63 -3.59 0.63
N THR A 53 -10.20 -3.85 -0.55
CA THR A 53 -9.39 -4.27 -1.71
C THR A 53 -8.49 -3.14 -2.21
N GLU A 54 -8.92 -1.89 -2.10
CA GLU A 54 -8.12 -0.73 -2.47
C GLU A 54 -6.93 -0.54 -1.53
N ALA A 55 -7.12 -0.76 -0.22
CA ALA A 55 -6.03 -0.80 0.73
C ALA A 55 -5.02 -1.91 0.41
N LEU A 56 -5.49 -3.10 0.01
CA LEU A 56 -4.59 -4.19 -0.41
C LEU A 56 -3.86 -3.86 -1.72
N LYS A 57 -4.52 -3.19 -2.67
CA LYS A 57 -3.87 -2.66 -3.89
C LYS A 57 -2.81 -1.61 -3.56
N ALA A 58 -3.08 -0.72 -2.61
CA ALA A 58 -2.08 0.24 -2.14
C ALA A 58 -0.85 -0.46 -1.51
N ALA A 59 -1.08 -1.51 -0.71
CA ALA A 59 0.01 -2.32 -0.16
C ALA A 59 0.86 -2.97 -1.28
N ALA A 60 0.22 -3.49 -2.33
CA ALA A 60 0.92 -4.03 -3.49
C ALA A 60 1.72 -2.96 -4.26
N ILE A 61 1.29 -1.71 -4.29
CA ILE A 61 2.08 -0.61 -4.88
C ILE A 61 3.32 -0.35 -4.01
N ASN A 62 3.16 -0.25 -2.70
CA ASN A 62 4.22 0.12 -1.77
C ASN A 62 5.28 -0.98 -1.59
N VAL A 63 4.83 -2.21 -1.33
CA VAL A 63 5.69 -3.33 -0.98
C VAL A 63 5.45 -4.56 -1.84
N GLY A 64 4.73 -4.44 -2.96
CA GLY A 64 4.43 -5.58 -3.84
C GLY A 64 5.64 -6.24 -4.50
N HIS A 65 6.83 -5.66 -4.36
CA HIS A 65 8.07 -6.32 -4.77
C HIS A 65 8.53 -7.39 -3.77
N LYS A 66 8.08 -7.39 -2.51
CA LYS A 66 8.56 -8.39 -1.55
C LYS A 66 7.91 -9.76 -1.79
N PRO A 67 8.61 -10.87 -1.48
CA PRO A 67 8.00 -12.18 -1.44
C PRO A 67 6.84 -12.23 -0.46
N VAL A 68 5.80 -13.00 -0.77
CA VAL A 68 4.71 -13.24 0.17
C VAL A 68 5.21 -14.09 1.34
N GLU A 69 4.94 -13.62 2.55
CA GLU A 69 5.32 -14.24 3.82
C GLU A 69 4.08 -14.58 4.68
N THR A 70 4.30 -15.29 5.79
CA THR A 70 3.22 -15.72 6.69
C THR A 70 2.47 -14.55 7.35
N THR A 71 3.17 -13.44 7.59
CA THR A 71 2.59 -12.18 8.09
C THR A 71 1.60 -11.58 7.10
N ASP A 72 1.97 -11.51 5.81
CA ASP A 72 1.07 -11.05 4.75
C ASP A 72 -0.15 -11.93 4.64
N LEU A 73 0.06 -13.26 4.64
CA LEU A 73 -1.04 -14.22 4.57
C LEU A 73 -2.05 -14.01 5.71
N ALA A 74 -1.57 -13.78 6.94
CA ALA A 74 -2.44 -13.54 8.08
C ALA A 74 -3.27 -12.25 7.89
N ALA A 75 -2.63 -11.17 7.45
CA ALA A 75 -3.29 -9.90 7.19
C ALA A 75 -4.31 -10.01 6.03
N ILE A 76 -3.93 -10.64 4.92
CA ILE A 76 -4.79 -10.87 3.74
C ILE A 76 -5.99 -11.75 4.11
N LYS A 77 -5.78 -12.80 4.91
CA LYS A 77 -6.85 -13.69 5.36
C LYS A 77 -7.91 -12.93 6.15
N GLU A 78 -7.48 -12.11 7.11
CA GLU A 78 -8.40 -11.32 7.92
C GLU A 78 -9.10 -10.26 7.05
N LEU A 79 -8.36 -9.59 6.17
CA LEU A 79 -8.91 -8.61 5.22
C LEU A 79 -9.99 -9.23 4.32
N GLU A 80 -9.72 -10.38 3.69
CA GLU A 80 -10.68 -11.04 2.81
C GLU A 80 -11.92 -11.53 3.55
N ALA A 81 -11.75 -12.06 4.76
CA ALA A 81 -12.88 -12.43 5.62
C ALA A 81 -13.78 -11.22 5.92
N ARG A 82 -13.18 -10.04 6.15
CA ARG A 82 -13.88 -8.78 6.43
C ARG A 82 -14.58 -8.21 5.19
N ALA A 83 -13.94 -8.32 4.03
CA ALA A 83 -14.49 -7.88 2.75
C ALA A 83 -15.67 -8.75 2.32
N THR A 84 -15.59 -10.07 2.54
CA THR A 84 -16.64 -11.01 2.10
C THR A 84 -17.73 -11.29 3.14
N GLY A 85 -17.60 -10.74 4.35
CA GLY A 85 -18.52 -11.02 5.47
C GLY A 85 -18.41 -12.46 6.01
N GLY A 86 -17.22 -13.06 5.91
CA GLY A 86 -16.92 -14.41 6.40
C GLY A 86 -17.33 -15.55 5.48
N LYS A 87 -17.93 -15.27 4.32
CA LYS A 87 -18.26 -16.28 3.31
C LYS A 87 -17.09 -16.44 2.33
N ILE A 88 -16.03 -17.10 2.79
CA ILE A 88 -14.91 -17.48 1.91
C ILE A 88 -15.41 -18.64 1.03
N GLU A 89 -15.78 -18.35 -0.22
CA GLU A 89 -16.13 -19.36 -1.21
C GLU A 89 -14.87 -20.20 -1.50
N SER A 90 -14.97 -21.52 -1.30
CA SER A 90 -13.87 -22.48 -1.34
C SER A 90 -13.01 -22.40 -2.60
N GLY A 91 -11.69 -22.52 -2.43
CA GLY A 91 -10.72 -22.82 -3.50
C GLY A 91 -10.19 -21.62 -4.28
N ASP A 92 -11.04 -20.66 -4.64
CA ASP A 92 -10.71 -19.58 -5.58
C ASP A 92 -10.42 -18.22 -4.93
N SER A 93 -10.11 -18.19 -3.64
CA SER A 93 -9.91 -16.93 -2.91
C SER A 93 -8.46 -16.40 -2.96
N VAL A 94 -8.27 -15.10 -2.68
CA VAL A 94 -6.96 -14.44 -2.59
C VAL A 94 -6.16 -15.03 -1.42
N THR A 95 -6.82 -15.39 -0.32
CA THR A 95 -6.19 -16.09 0.80
C THR A 95 -5.59 -17.43 0.39
N SER A 96 -6.30 -18.21 -0.42
CA SER A 96 -5.80 -19.50 -0.92
C SER A 96 -4.54 -19.32 -1.77
N MET A 97 -4.52 -18.32 -2.65
CA MET A 97 -3.35 -17.99 -3.46
C MET A 97 -2.17 -17.53 -2.60
N ALA A 98 -2.41 -16.67 -1.62
CA ALA A 98 -1.37 -16.23 -0.69
C ALA A 98 -0.80 -17.41 0.11
N ASN A 99 -1.64 -18.36 0.52
CA ASN A 99 -1.19 -19.56 1.24
C ASN A 99 -0.31 -20.46 0.36
N GLU A 100 -0.72 -20.69 -0.90
CA GLU A 100 0.09 -21.42 -1.86
C GLU A 100 1.42 -20.71 -2.13
N ALA A 101 1.41 -19.39 -2.26
CA ALA A 101 2.61 -18.58 -2.42
C ALA A 101 3.56 -18.71 -1.23
N VAL A 102 3.06 -18.63 0.01
CA VAL A 102 3.88 -18.87 1.21
C VAL A 102 4.48 -20.28 1.19
N ALA A 103 3.68 -21.30 0.90
CA ALA A 103 4.15 -22.69 0.85
C ALA A 103 5.22 -22.90 -0.24
N ARG A 104 5.05 -22.28 -1.41
CA ARG A 104 6.01 -22.32 -2.51
C ARG A 104 7.28 -21.55 -2.17
N ASN A 105 7.16 -20.32 -1.66
CA ASN A 105 8.29 -19.46 -1.31
C ASN A 105 9.20 -20.10 -0.25
N LYS A 106 8.61 -20.84 0.71
CA LYS A 106 9.35 -21.65 1.69
C LYS A 106 10.20 -22.76 1.04
N LYS A 107 9.74 -23.36 -0.06
CA LYS A 107 10.48 -24.42 -0.79
C LYS A 107 11.60 -23.86 -1.66
N ILE A 108 11.44 -22.67 -2.22
CA ILE A 108 12.40 -22.02 -3.13
C ILE A 108 13.67 -21.54 -2.40
N GLY A 109 13.60 -21.32 -1.08
CA GLY A 109 14.77 -20.99 -0.27
C GLY A 109 15.35 -19.61 -0.61
N LYS A 110 16.57 -19.59 -1.20
CA LYS A 110 17.35 -18.36 -1.43
C LYS A 110 17.13 -17.71 -2.80
N GLU A 111 16.45 -18.38 -3.74
CA GLU A 111 16.22 -17.88 -5.10
C GLU A 111 15.04 -16.87 -5.12
N ASP A 112 15.31 -15.63 -4.71
CA ASP A 112 14.28 -14.59 -4.54
C ASP A 112 13.51 -14.27 -5.83
N ASP A 113 14.19 -14.35 -6.98
CA ASP A 113 13.62 -14.13 -8.32
C ASP A 113 12.49 -15.10 -8.66
N LYS A 114 12.49 -16.30 -8.06
CA LYS A 114 11.47 -17.34 -8.31
C LYS A 114 10.31 -17.29 -7.32
N LYS A 115 10.40 -16.47 -6.28
CA LYS A 115 9.35 -16.33 -5.26
C LYS A 115 8.16 -15.56 -5.81
N ILE A 116 6.97 -15.98 -5.41
CA ILE A 116 5.74 -15.26 -5.69
C ILE A 116 5.70 -14.02 -4.79
N ARG A 117 5.47 -12.85 -5.41
CA ARG A 117 5.47 -11.55 -4.76
C ARG A 117 4.04 -11.09 -4.47
N LEU A 118 3.90 -10.14 -3.54
CA LEU A 118 2.58 -9.66 -3.14
C LEU A 118 1.79 -9.04 -4.32
N ARG A 119 2.46 -8.39 -5.28
CA ARG A 119 1.80 -7.87 -6.50
C ARG A 119 1.12 -8.95 -7.34
N ASP A 120 1.69 -10.16 -7.37
CA ASP A 120 1.21 -11.27 -8.21
C ASP A 120 -0.10 -11.83 -7.65
N ILE A 121 -0.27 -11.78 -6.33
CA ILE A 121 -1.51 -12.17 -5.64
C ILE A 121 -2.62 -11.15 -5.87
N VAL A 122 -2.28 -9.87 -5.79
CA VAL A 122 -3.26 -8.79 -5.85
C VAL A 122 -3.79 -8.53 -7.26
N ALA A 123 -3.09 -8.98 -8.32
CA ALA A 123 -3.57 -8.88 -9.69
C ALA A 123 -4.97 -9.52 -9.91
N GLU A 124 -5.30 -10.55 -9.13
CA GLU A 124 -6.58 -11.28 -9.24
C GLU A 124 -7.65 -10.79 -8.25
N ILE A 125 -7.37 -9.75 -7.46
CA ILE A 125 -8.22 -9.33 -6.34
C ILE A 125 -9.61 -8.88 -6.80
N ASP A 126 -9.69 -8.12 -7.89
CA ASP A 126 -10.93 -7.55 -8.39
C ASP A 126 -11.86 -8.62 -8.98
N VAL A 127 -11.30 -9.76 -9.41
CA VAL A 127 -12.06 -10.91 -9.89
C VAL A 127 -12.56 -11.76 -8.72
N LYS A 128 -11.78 -11.87 -7.64
CA LYS A 128 -12.02 -12.79 -6.53
C LYS A 128 -12.83 -12.19 -5.39
N VAL A 129 -12.77 -10.88 -5.18
CA VAL A 129 -13.47 -10.18 -4.09
C VAL A 129 -14.61 -9.32 -4.64
N THR A 130 -15.80 -9.92 -4.80
CA THR A 130 -16.96 -9.26 -5.41
C THR A 130 -17.86 -8.47 -4.44
N ARG A 131 -17.60 -8.58 -3.13
CA ARG A 131 -18.39 -7.93 -2.07
C ARG A 131 -17.62 -6.84 -1.32
N ASP A 132 -16.64 -6.23 -1.97
CA ASP A 132 -15.79 -5.23 -1.34
C ASP A 132 -16.60 -4.08 -0.69
N ARG A 133 -16.07 -3.55 0.42
CA ARG A 133 -16.74 -2.52 1.22
C ARG A 133 -15.75 -1.55 1.85
N SER A 134 -16.27 -0.41 2.29
CA SER A 134 -15.53 0.63 2.99
C SER A 134 -14.86 0.08 4.26
N VAL A 135 -13.62 0.52 4.50
CA VAL A 135 -12.84 0.15 5.69
C VAL A 135 -13.42 0.81 6.95
N THR A 136 -13.63 0.02 8.01
CA THR A 136 -14.02 0.51 9.35
C THR A 136 -12.85 0.43 10.35
N SER A 137 -13.04 0.94 11.58
CA SER A 137 -12.04 0.80 12.65
C SER A 137 -11.82 -0.66 13.03
N GLU A 138 -12.89 -1.45 13.12
CA GLU A 138 -12.81 -2.87 13.48
C GLU A 138 -12.02 -3.67 12.43
N ASP A 139 -12.15 -3.30 11.16
CA ASP A 139 -11.38 -3.92 10.09
C ASP A 139 -9.88 -3.60 10.24
N ALA A 140 -9.54 -2.32 10.44
CA ALA A 140 -8.16 -1.88 10.61
C ALA A 140 -7.50 -2.52 11.84
N GLU A 141 -8.18 -2.54 12.98
CA GLU A 141 -7.68 -3.18 14.19
C GLU A 141 -7.47 -4.68 13.99
N ALA A 142 -8.43 -5.38 13.40
CA ALA A 142 -8.33 -6.82 13.19
C ALA A 142 -7.16 -7.19 12.28
N VAL A 143 -6.98 -6.48 11.17
CA VAL A 143 -5.87 -6.75 10.23
C VAL A 143 -4.52 -6.44 10.88
N VAL A 144 -4.41 -5.35 11.64
CA VAL A 144 -3.20 -5.03 12.42
C VAL A 144 -2.88 -6.13 13.42
N GLN A 145 -3.88 -6.59 14.19
CA GLN A 145 -3.68 -7.68 15.15
C GLN A 145 -3.31 -9.00 14.46
N ALA A 146 -3.90 -9.31 13.31
CA ALA A 146 -3.57 -10.50 12.54
C ALA A 146 -2.09 -10.52 12.11
N GLU A 147 -1.57 -9.38 11.65
CA GLU A 147 -0.17 -9.24 11.27
C GLU A 147 0.77 -9.32 12.49
N LEU A 148 0.45 -8.60 13.57
CA LEU A 148 1.25 -8.61 14.81
C LEU A 148 1.38 -10.01 15.40
N ASN A 149 0.28 -10.77 15.44
CA ASN A 149 0.26 -12.15 15.95
C ASN A 149 1.16 -13.11 15.15
N HIS A 150 1.48 -12.78 13.90
CA HIS A 150 2.36 -13.59 13.04
C HIS A 150 3.72 -12.94 12.79
N SER A 151 3.96 -11.73 13.32
CA SER A 151 5.21 -11.02 13.19
C SER A 151 6.23 -11.53 14.22
N PRO A 152 7.40 -12.05 13.79
CA PRO A 152 8.43 -12.51 14.72
C PRO A 152 9.01 -11.40 15.60
N TYR A 153 8.83 -10.14 15.20
CA TYR A 153 9.36 -8.96 15.88
C TYR A 153 8.25 -8.02 16.39
N ASN A 154 7.00 -8.50 16.44
CA ASN A 154 5.84 -7.74 16.93
C ASN A 154 5.72 -6.30 16.36
N HIS A 155 5.91 -6.13 15.04
CA HIS A 155 5.73 -4.86 14.35
C HIS A 155 4.82 -5.02 13.13
N VAL A 156 4.25 -3.91 12.70
CA VAL A 156 3.51 -3.80 11.44
C VAL A 156 4.48 -3.49 10.31
N ILE A 157 4.32 -4.15 9.17
CA ILE A 157 5.13 -3.96 7.97
C ILE A 157 4.85 -2.57 7.39
N PRO A 158 5.84 -1.67 7.31
CA PRO A 158 5.67 -0.37 6.66
C PRO A 158 5.30 -0.56 5.18
N GLY A 159 4.28 0.17 4.73
CA GLY A 159 3.65 0.04 3.42
C GLY A 159 2.89 -1.26 3.20
N GLY A 160 2.84 -2.15 4.20
CA GLY A 160 2.20 -3.46 4.13
C GLY A 160 0.69 -3.41 4.19
N VAL A 161 0.07 -4.59 4.29
CA VAL A 161 -1.40 -4.75 4.26
C VAL A 161 -2.02 -4.06 5.48
N ALA A 162 -1.52 -4.34 6.68
CA ALA A 162 -2.07 -3.76 7.90
C ALA A 162 -1.94 -2.23 7.95
N GLU A 163 -0.78 -1.66 7.59
CA GLU A 163 -0.61 -0.21 7.54
C GLU A 163 -1.53 0.44 6.48
N SER A 164 -1.65 -0.18 5.31
CA SER A 164 -2.50 0.36 4.22
C SER A 164 -3.98 0.35 4.61
N VAL A 165 -4.47 -0.68 5.29
CA VAL A 165 -5.86 -0.71 5.82
C VAL A 165 -6.04 0.33 6.91
N ALA A 166 -5.07 0.49 7.82
CA ALA A 166 -5.14 1.52 8.85
C ALA A 166 -5.13 2.94 8.26
N ALA A 167 -4.36 3.17 7.18
CA ALA A 167 -4.38 4.43 6.44
C ALA A 167 -5.73 4.66 5.75
N ALA A 168 -6.30 3.65 5.11
CA ALA A 168 -7.63 3.73 4.49
C ALA A 168 -8.73 4.07 5.52
N TYR A 169 -8.70 3.46 6.71
CA TYR A 169 -9.58 3.84 7.81
C TYR A 169 -9.42 5.31 8.21
N LYS A 170 -8.19 5.81 8.35
CA LYS A 170 -7.92 7.22 8.69
C LYS A 170 -8.48 8.17 7.63
N LEU A 171 -8.35 7.81 6.36
CA LEU A 171 -8.95 8.56 5.25
C LEU A 171 -10.49 8.57 5.35
N ASN A 172 -11.11 7.42 5.64
CA ASN A 172 -12.56 7.31 5.82
C ASN A 172 -13.11 8.09 7.02
N ARG A 173 -12.32 8.22 8.10
CA ARG A 173 -12.67 9.01 9.29
C ARG A 173 -12.51 10.52 9.06
N SER A 174 -11.71 10.90 8.08
CA SER A 174 -11.40 12.28 7.73
C SER A 174 -11.89 12.57 6.31
N PRO A 175 -13.20 12.37 5.99
CA PRO A 175 -13.71 12.77 4.68
C PRO A 175 -13.42 14.26 4.56
N SER A 176 -12.67 14.64 3.52
CA SER A 176 -12.21 16.01 3.25
C SER A 176 -13.32 17.02 3.60
N MET A 177 -13.02 17.95 4.51
CA MET A 177 -13.87 19.13 4.77
C MET A 177 -13.77 20.14 3.64
#